data_AF-K1SY84-F1
#
_entry.id   AF-K1SY84-F1
#
_cell.length_a   1.000
_cell.length_b   1.000
_cell.length_c   1.000
_cell.angle_alpha   90.00
_cell.angle_beta   90.00
_cell.angle_gamma   90.00
#
_symmetry.space_group_name_H-M   'P 1'
#
loop_
_entity.id
_entity.type
_entity.pdbx_description
1 polymer ?
#
loop_
_entity_poly.entity_id
_entity_poly.type
_entity_poly.pdbx_seq_one_letter_code
_entity_poly.pdbx_strand_id
1 'polypeptide(L)'
;MKTDAAHANTVKKTPDLEIKVPRGTIIREANSGAVMADMSKTDRFVAAKGGKGGWGNIHFATPTRQVPRFAKPGVPGEEWEVSLELKLLADVGLLGYPSVGKSSLISVVSQAKPKIGDYHFTTLVPNLGVVSMGEGNSFVIADIPGLIEGASEGIGLGHEFLRHVERCRLLVHIVDVSGSEGRDPIEDFEKNQMR
;
A
#
# COMPACT_ATOMS: atom_id res chain seq x y z
N MET A 1 -63.85 5.60 -8.25
CA MET A 1 -62.59 5.67 -7.48
C MET A 1 -61.61 4.68 -8.09
N LYS A 2 -60.70 5.14 -8.96
CA LYS A 2 -59.60 4.30 -9.48
C LYS A 2 -58.46 4.40 -8.46
N THR A 3 -58.13 3.29 -7.81
CA THR A 3 -56.90 3.18 -7.01
C THR A 3 -55.74 3.03 -7.97
N ASP A 4 -54.89 4.06 -8.06
CA ASP A 4 -53.64 4.01 -8.80
C ASP A 4 -52.76 2.88 -8.26
N ALA A 5 -52.41 1.94 -9.13
CA ALA A 5 -51.42 0.91 -8.83
C ALA A 5 -50.04 1.58 -8.79
N ALA A 6 -49.46 1.70 -7.60
CA ALA A 6 -48.06 2.07 -7.42
C ALA A 6 -47.18 1.10 -8.22
N HIS A 7 -46.41 1.64 -9.17
CA HIS A 7 -45.50 0.86 -10.01
C HIS A 7 -44.44 0.16 -9.14
N ALA A 8 -44.21 -1.13 -9.40
CA ALA A 8 -43.22 -1.94 -8.71
C ALA A 8 -41.79 -1.57 -9.15
N ASN A 9 -41.27 -0.45 -8.67
CA ASN A 9 -39.90 -0.04 -8.94
C ASN A 9 -38.96 -0.62 -7.88
N THR A 10 -38.09 -1.56 -8.29
CA THR A 10 -36.98 -2.03 -7.44
C THR A 10 -35.94 -0.92 -7.32
N VAL A 11 -35.52 -0.60 -6.09
CA VAL A 11 -34.45 0.38 -5.85
C VAL A 11 -33.14 -0.15 -6.43
N LYS A 12 -32.41 0.69 -7.15
CA LYS A 12 -31.15 0.34 -7.83
C LYS A 12 -30.06 0.01 -6.81
N LYS A 13 -29.20 -0.96 -7.10
CA LYS A 13 -28.01 -1.23 -6.26
C LYS A 13 -27.10 0.00 -6.21
N THR A 14 -26.64 0.33 -5.02
CA THR A 14 -25.59 1.33 -4.79
C THR A 14 -24.29 0.85 -5.42
N PRO A 15 -23.52 1.73 -6.11
CA PRO A 15 -22.19 1.38 -6.58
C PRO A 15 -21.24 1.10 -5.41
N ASP A 16 -20.25 0.24 -5.65
CA ASP A 16 -19.23 -0.08 -4.65
C ASP A 16 -18.30 1.12 -4.41
N LEU A 17 -17.78 1.25 -3.19
CA LEU A 17 -16.72 2.19 -2.85
C LEU A 17 -15.37 1.49 -3.00
N GLU A 18 -14.50 2.03 -3.85
CA GLU A 18 -13.16 1.50 -4.06
C GLU A 18 -12.11 2.35 -3.32
N ILE A 19 -11.31 1.70 -2.48
CA ILE A 19 -10.16 2.31 -1.81
C ILE A 19 -8.90 1.78 -2.48
N LYS A 20 -8.16 2.67 -3.16
CA LYS A 20 -6.87 2.31 -3.77
C LYS A 20 -5.81 2.22 -2.67
N VAL A 21 -5.04 1.15 -2.68
CA VAL A 21 -3.89 0.92 -1.78
C VAL A 21 -2.65 0.52 -2.59
N PRO A 22 -1.44 0.82 -2.10
CA PRO A 22 -0.21 0.35 -2.75
C PRO A 22 -0.14 -1.19 -2.81
N ARG A 23 0.63 -1.73 -3.77
CA ARG A 23 0.95 -3.16 -3.80
C ARG A 23 1.76 -3.54 -2.56
N GLY A 24 1.45 -4.70 -1.97
CA GLY A 24 2.08 -5.16 -0.74
C GLY A 24 1.43 -4.66 0.55
N THR A 25 0.33 -3.90 0.46
CA THR A 25 -0.48 -3.59 1.64
C THR A 25 -1.12 -4.85 2.21
N ILE A 26 -0.94 -5.05 3.51
CA ILE A 26 -1.62 -6.04 4.33
C ILE A 26 -2.81 -5.35 4.99
N ILE A 27 -3.97 -5.97 4.84
CA ILE A 27 -5.21 -5.53 5.46
C ILE A 27 -5.42 -6.42 6.67
N ARG A 28 -5.50 -5.85 7.87
CA ARG A 28 -5.81 -6.57 9.11
C ARG A 28 -7.06 -6.01 9.74
N GLU A 29 -7.82 -6.85 10.43
CA GLU A 29 -8.88 -6.37 11.31
C GLU A 29 -8.26 -5.72 12.56
N ALA A 30 -8.76 -4.55 12.94
CA ALA A 30 -8.10 -3.67 13.89
C ALA A 30 -8.02 -4.24 15.32
N ASN A 31 -9.03 -4.99 15.77
CA ASN A 31 -9.10 -5.47 17.15
C ASN A 31 -8.33 -6.77 17.39
N SER A 32 -8.44 -7.72 16.46
CA SER A 32 -7.85 -9.06 16.53
C SER A 32 -6.47 -9.13 15.89
N GLY A 33 -6.12 -8.17 15.01
CA GLY A 33 -4.90 -8.20 14.20
C GLY A 33 -4.88 -9.29 13.12
N ALA A 34 -6.00 -10.00 12.94
CA ALA A 34 -6.13 -11.07 11.97
C ALA A 34 -5.92 -10.52 10.55
N VAL A 35 -5.07 -11.19 9.76
CA VAL A 35 -4.83 -10.80 8.37
C VAL A 35 -6.06 -11.15 7.53
N MET A 36 -6.70 -10.13 6.97
CA MET A 36 -7.82 -10.27 6.05
C MET A 36 -7.33 -10.47 4.61
N ALA A 37 -6.31 -9.72 4.19
CA ALA A 37 -5.75 -9.81 2.84
C ALA A 37 -4.28 -9.37 2.75
N ASP A 38 -3.57 -9.90 1.75
CA ASP A 38 -2.24 -9.46 1.33
C ASP A 38 -2.30 -9.01 -0.13
N MET A 39 -2.27 -7.69 -0.35
CA MET A 39 -2.41 -7.05 -1.67
C MET A 39 -1.15 -7.20 -2.55
N SER A 40 -0.13 -7.95 -2.13
CA SER A 40 0.93 -8.40 -3.05
C SER A 40 0.45 -9.54 -3.96
N LYS A 41 -0.54 -10.33 -3.50
CA LYS A 41 -1.02 -11.57 -4.13
C LYS A 41 -2.33 -11.41 -4.89
N THR A 42 -3.00 -10.28 -4.75
CA THR A 42 -4.29 -9.99 -5.38
C THR A 42 -4.39 -8.51 -5.74
N ASP A 43 -5.13 -8.20 -6.80
CA ASP A 43 -5.37 -6.83 -7.24
C ASP A 43 -6.57 -6.18 -6.53
N ARG A 44 -7.54 -6.99 -6.08
CA ARG A 44 -8.77 -6.52 -5.40
C ARG A 44 -9.14 -7.43 -4.24
N PHE A 45 -9.71 -6.82 -3.20
CA PHE A 45 -10.24 -7.52 -2.04
C PHE A 45 -11.52 -6.82 -1.55
N VAL A 46 -12.57 -7.58 -1.27
CA VAL A 46 -13.82 -7.05 -0.70
C VAL A 46 -13.69 -7.06 0.81
N ALA A 47 -13.39 -5.90 1.39
CA ALA A 47 -13.22 -5.77 2.84
C ALA A 47 -14.54 -5.83 3.61
N ALA A 48 -15.62 -5.30 3.02
CA ALA A 48 -16.95 -5.27 3.63
C ALA A 48 -18.02 -5.49 2.56
N LYS A 49 -18.95 -6.41 2.80
CA LYS A 49 -20.08 -6.64 1.88
C LYS A 49 -21.26 -5.71 2.19
N GLY A 50 -21.84 -5.15 1.13
CA GLY A 50 -23.08 -4.42 1.23
C GLY A 50 -24.24 -5.28 1.74
N GLY A 51 -25.19 -4.61 2.41
CA GLY A 51 -26.39 -5.23 2.94
C GLY A 51 -27.32 -5.78 1.86
N LYS A 52 -28.16 -6.77 2.22
CA LYS A 52 -29.17 -7.29 1.29
C LYS A 52 -30.39 -6.37 1.25
N GLY A 53 -30.88 -6.09 0.05
CA GLY A 53 -32.11 -5.30 -0.15
C GLY A 53 -33.34 -5.95 0.50
N GLY A 54 -34.27 -5.11 0.92
CA GLY A 54 -35.55 -5.55 1.47
C GLY A 54 -36.47 -6.16 0.40
N TRP A 55 -37.50 -6.86 0.84
CA TRP A 55 -38.51 -7.45 -0.04
C TRP A 55 -39.78 -6.58 0.01
N GLY A 56 -40.18 -6.04 -1.13
CA GLY A 56 -41.45 -5.34 -1.28
C GLY A 56 -42.65 -6.26 -1.10
N ASN A 57 -43.84 -5.68 -0.96
CA ASN A 57 -45.08 -6.40 -0.70
C ASN A 57 -45.45 -7.44 -1.77
N ILE A 58 -45.07 -7.23 -3.03
CA ILE A 58 -45.31 -8.16 -4.15
C ILE A 58 -44.69 -9.53 -3.89
N HIS A 59 -43.54 -9.60 -3.21
CA HIS A 59 -42.91 -10.87 -2.86
C HIS A 59 -43.74 -11.72 -1.88
N PHE A 60 -44.75 -11.13 -1.24
CA PHE A 60 -45.62 -11.79 -0.26
C PHE A 60 -47.04 -12.02 -0.78
N ALA A 61 -47.31 -11.71 -2.06
CA ALA A 61 -48.62 -11.90 -2.65
C ALA A 61 -48.89 -13.39 -2.89
N THR A 62 -50.05 -13.87 -2.44
CA THR A 62 -50.52 -15.25 -2.67
C THR A 62 -51.91 -15.23 -3.29
N PRO A 63 -52.42 -16.33 -3.87
CA PRO A 63 -53.77 -16.37 -4.44
C PRO A 63 -54.87 -15.92 -3.47
N THR A 64 -54.71 -16.23 -2.18
CA THR A 64 -55.60 -15.84 -1.09
C THR A 64 -55.28 -14.47 -0.47
N ARG A 65 -54.13 -13.88 -0.78
CA ARG A 65 -53.66 -12.59 -0.24
C ARG A 65 -53.01 -11.76 -1.35
N GLN A 66 -53.84 -11.25 -2.25
CA GLN A 66 -53.44 -10.48 -3.44
C GLN A 66 -52.83 -9.11 -3.12
N VAL A 67 -53.20 -8.50 -1.98
CA VAL A 67 -52.73 -7.16 -1.58
C VAL A 67 -52.08 -7.18 -0.20
N PRO A 68 -50.86 -7.74 -0.05
CA PRO A 68 -50.10 -7.66 1.20
C PRO A 68 -49.77 -6.20 1.54
N ARG A 69 -49.96 -5.83 2.81
CA ARG A 69 -49.65 -4.49 3.34
C ARG A 69 -48.38 -4.44 4.18
N PHE A 70 -47.50 -5.43 3.99
CA PHE A 70 -46.24 -5.53 4.72
C PHE A 70 -45.08 -5.79 3.74
N ALA A 71 -43.89 -5.41 4.17
CA ALA A 71 -42.64 -5.58 3.45
C ALA A 71 -41.57 -6.02 4.45
N LYS A 72 -40.51 -6.67 3.97
CA LYS A 72 -39.35 -7.01 4.80
C LYS A 72 -38.26 -5.97 4.57
N PRO A 73 -37.75 -5.29 5.60
CA PRO A 73 -36.64 -4.35 5.43
C PRO A 73 -35.38 -5.07 4.96
N GLY A 74 -34.44 -4.31 4.40
CA GLY A 74 -33.11 -4.82 4.07
C GLY A 74 -32.32 -5.18 5.33
N VAL A 75 -31.22 -5.92 5.14
CA VAL A 75 -30.25 -6.22 6.19
C VAL A 75 -29.09 -5.23 6.05
N PRO A 76 -28.55 -4.66 7.14
CA PRO A 76 -27.36 -3.82 7.07
C PRO A 76 -26.17 -4.56 6.45
N GLY A 77 -25.22 -3.79 5.91
CA GLY A 77 -23.96 -4.33 5.40
C GLY A 77 -23.02 -4.74 6.54
N GLU A 78 -21.92 -5.37 6.15
CA GLU A 78 -20.79 -5.59 7.05
C GLU A 78 -20.08 -4.26 7.33
N GLU A 79 -19.62 -4.08 8.55
CA GLU A 79 -18.80 -2.95 8.97
C GLU A 79 -17.52 -3.50 9.60
N TRP A 80 -16.37 -2.97 9.18
CA TRP A 80 -15.07 -3.40 9.67
C TRP A 80 -14.21 -2.19 9.98
N GLU A 81 -13.54 -2.24 11.12
CA GLU A 81 -12.38 -1.38 11.39
C GLU A 81 -11.12 -2.17 10.97
N VAL A 82 -10.33 -1.59 10.08
CA VAL A 82 -9.16 -2.26 9.51
C VAL A 82 -7.91 -1.41 9.64
N SER A 83 -6.77 -2.05 9.90
CA SER A 83 -5.45 -1.45 9.74
C SER A 83 -4.85 -1.83 8.39
N LEU A 84 -4.22 -0.87 7.74
CA LEU A 84 -3.53 -1.02 6.46
C LEU A 84 -2.03 -0.89 6.70
N GLU A 85 -1.30 -1.99 6.57
CA GLU A 85 0.14 -2.07 6.81
C GLU A 85 0.86 -2.40 5.51
N LEU A 86 1.69 -1.49 5.02
CA LEU A 86 2.49 -1.78 3.83
C LEU A 86 3.68 -2.67 4.21
N LYS A 87 3.74 -3.92 3.71
CA LYS A 87 4.97 -4.73 3.75
C LYS A 87 5.95 -4.13 2.76
N LEU A 88 6.72 -3.17 3.24
CA LEU A 88 7.65 -2.41 2.43
C LEU A 88 8.82 -3.30 1.97
N LEU A 89 9.04 -3.30 0.66
CA LEU A 89 10.32 -3.47 0.01
C LEU A 89 10.48 -2.19 -0.81
N ALA A 90 11.61 -1.49 -0.70
CA ALA A 90 11.80 -0.26 -1.44
C ALA A 90 11.70 -0.54 -2.94
N ASP A 91 10.94 0.28 -3.66
CA ASP A 91 10.90 0.21 -5.12
C ASP A 91 12.17 0.80 -5.72
N VAL A 92 12.73 1.82 -5.05
CA VAL A 92 13.94 2.54 -5.45
C VAL A 92 14.93 2.59 -4.30
N GLY A 93 16.16 2.16 -4.56
CA GLY A 93 17.28 2.26 -3.63
C GLY A 93 18.20 3.43 -3.94
N LEU A 94 18.49 4.29 -2.96
CA LEU A 94 19.50 5.33 -3.11
C LEU A 94 20.89 4.80 -2.73
N LEU A 95 21.85 5.04 -3.62
CA LEU A 95 23.27 4.73 -3.46
C LEU A 95 24.08 6.02 -3.45
N GLY A 96 25.28 5.95 -2.88
CA GLY A 96 26.18 7.09 -2.78
C GLY A 96 26.70 7.24 -1.36
N TYR A 97 27.83 7.93 -1.26
CA TYR A 97 28.57 8.09 -0.02
C TYR A 97 27.71 8.70 1.12
N PRO A 98 28.13 8.52 2.39
CA PRO A 98 27.61 9.33 3.47
C PRO A 98 27.67 10.82 3.11
N SER A 99 26.66 11.56 3.57
CA SER A 99 26.55 13.02 3.41
C SER A 99 26.37 13.57 1.99
N VAL A 100 26.23 12.74 0.94
CA VAL A 100 25.92 13.23 -0.44
C VAL A 100 24.49 13.77 -0.62
N GLY A 101 23.71 13.86 0.47
CA GLY A 101 22.36 14.40 0.46
C GLY A 101 21.24 13.38 0.27
N LYS A 102 21.49 12.07 0.39
CA LYS A 102 20.46 11.00 0.27
C LYS A 102 19.25 11.25 1.18
N SER A 103 19.47 11.43 2.48
CA SER A 103 18.40 11.69 3.46
C SER A 103 17.64 12.99 3.17
N SER A 104 18.36 14.00 2.67
CA SER A 104 17.76 15.29 2.26
C SER A 104 16.89 15.11 1.02
N LEU A 105 17.31 14.30 0.04
CA LEU A 105 16.49 13.99 -1.13
C LEU A 105 15.21 13.27 -0.70
N ILE A 106 15.33 12.23 0.13
CA ILE A 106 14.17 11.49 0.66
C ILE A 106 13.19 12.42 1.37
N SER A 107 13.67 13.33 2.21
CA SER A 107 12.79 14.23 2.96
C SER A 107 12.03 15.20 2.08
N VAL A 108 12.62 15.65 0.97
CA VAL A 108 12.01 16.59 0.02
C VAL A 108 10.98 15.90 -0.88
N VAL A 109 11.27 14.69 -1.36
CA VAL A 109 10.39 13.97 -2.30
C VAL A 109 9.29 13.17 -1.62
N SER A 110 9.43 12.91 -0.32
CA SER A 110 8.49 12.08 0.44
C SER A 110 7.26 12.86 0.89
N GLN A 111 6.08 12.34 0.58
CA GLN A 111 4.80 12.85 1.11
C GLN A 111 4.46 12.27 2.48
N ALA A 112 5.05 11.13 2.84
CA ALA A 112 4.82 10.48 4.12
C ALA A 112 6.04 9.68 4.56
N LYS A 113 6.35 9.73 5.86
CA LYS A 113 7.31 8.82 6.47
C LYS A 113 6.55 7.57 6.92
N PRO A 114 6.75 6.42 6.27
CA PRO A 114 6.05 5.20 6.68
C PRO A 114 6.55 4.76 8.05
N LYS A 115 5.65 4.19 8.87
CA LYS A 115 6.08 3.47 10.08
C LYS A 115 6.84 2.23 9.65
N ILE A 116 8.08 2.13 10.10
CA ILE A 116 9.01 1.08 9.72
C ILE A 116 8.78 -0.10 10.67
N GLY A 117 8.53 -1.28 10.12
CA GLY A 117 8.56 -2.52 10.90
C GLY A 117 10.00 -2.95 11.14
N ASP A 118 10.26 -3.63 12.26
CA ASP A 118 11.57 -4.22 12.55
C ASP A 118 11.88 -5.30 11.51
N TYR A 119 12.63 -4.95 10.48
CA TYR A 119 13.19 -5.93 9.56
C TYR A 119 14.20 -6.77 10.32
N HIS A 120 13.90 -8.05 10.52
CA HIS A 120 14.72 -8.98 11.32
C HIS A 120 16.19 -9.12 10.87
N PHE A 121 16.53 -8.61 9.68
CA PHE A 121 17.85 -8.71 9.06
C PHE A 121 18.60 -7.38 8.96
N THR A 122 18.02 -6.26 9.42
CA THR A 122 18.70 -4.97 9.43
C THR A 122 19.12 -4.59 10.84
N THR A 123 20.41 -4.32 11.07
CA THR A 123 20.88 -3.69 12.32
C THR A 123 20.60 -2.18 12.35
N LEU A 124 20.37 -1.58 11.18
CA LEU A 124 20.07 -0.16 11.00
C LEU A 124 18.70 -0.01 10.35
N VAL A 125 17.85 0.81 10.97
CA VAL A 125 16.55 1.20 10.41
C VAL A 125 16.80 2.07 9.17
N PRO A 126 16.39 1.64 7.96
CA PRO A 126 16.64 2.42 6.75
C PRO A 126 15.75 3.66 6.72
N ASN A 127 16.25 4.76 6.17
CA ASN A 127 15.42 5.95 5.93
C ASN A 127 14.51 5.67 4.73
N LEU A 128 13.19 5.72 4.94
CA LEU A 128 12.17 5.45 3.93
C LEU A 128 11.34 6.69 3.62
N GLY A 129 10.96 6.85 2.36
CA GLY A 129 10.03 7.88 1.90
C GLY A 129 9.03 7.33 0.89
N VAL A 130 7.78 7.82 0.98
CA VAL A 130 6.73 7.50 0.01
C VAL A 130 6.60 8.66 -0.97
N VAL A 131 6.89 8.40 -2.24
CA VAL A 131 6.75 9.38 -3.32
C VAL A 131 5.44 9.11 -4.04
N SER A 132 4.58 10.12 -4.14
CA SER A 132 3.35 10.04 -4.93
C SER A 132 3.55 10.66 -6.30
N MET A 133 3.02 9.98 -7.30
CA MET A 133 3.02 10.38 -8.71
C MET A 133 1.62 10.83 -9.18
N GLY A 134 0.68 11.04 -8.26
CA GLY A 134 -0.73 11.34 -8.55
C GLY A 134 -1.68 10.23 -8.13
N GLU A 135 -2.94 10.26 -8.59
CA GLU A 135 -4.02 9.41 -8.07
C GLU A 135 -3.71 7.90 -8.11
N GLY A 136 -3.36 7.34 -6.95
CA GLY A 136 -3.15 5.91 -6.73
C GLY A 136 -1.80 5.37 -7.17
N ASN A 137 -0.91 6.22 -7.69
CA ASN A 137 0.44 5.82 -8.07
C ASN A 137 1.44 6.38 -7.06
N SER A 138 2.06 5.50 -6.29
CA SER A 138 3.14 5.84 -5.37
C SER A 138 4.21 4.77 -5.41
N PHE A 139 5.44 5.15 -5.09
CA PHE A 139 6.54 4.22 -4.91
C PHE A 139 7.36 4.60 -3.67
N VAL A 140 8.10 3.62 -3.18
CA VAL A 140 8.90 3.77 -1.96
C VAL A 140 10.36 3.96 -2.34
N ILE A 141 10.96 5.02 -1.82
CA ILE A 141 12.40 5.24 -1.87
C ILE A 141 12.99 4.84 -0.52
N ALA A 142 14.08 4.08 -0.53
CA ALA A 142 14.89 3.84 0.66
C ALA A 142 16.32 4.31 0.47
N ASP A 143 16.89 4.87 1.53
CA ASP A 143 18.34 4.93 1.68
C ASP A 143 18.83 3.51 2.04
N ILE A 144 19.73 2.98 1.22
CA ILE A 144 20.30 1.66 1.43
C ILE A 144 21.68 1.85 2.09
N PRO A 145 21.77 1.81 3.43
CA PRO A 145 23.05 1.95 4.11
C PRO A 145 23.98 0.77 3.76
N GLY A 146 25.24 1.08 3.50
CA GLY A 146 26.32 0.08 3.45
C GLY A 146 26.43 -0.79 2.19
N LEU A 147 25.74 -0.49 1.08
CA LEU A 147 26.08 -1.12 -0.22
C LEU A 147 27.49 -0.75 -0.72
N ILE A 148 28.03 0.35 -0.23
CA ILE A 148 29.35 0.90 -0.57
C ILE A 148 30.46 0.51 0.41
N GLU A 149 30.13 0.09 1.63
CA GLU A 149 31.10 -0.32 2.65
C GLU A 149 31.06 -1.84 2.80
N GLY A 150 31.84 -2.57 2.00
CA GLY A 150 32.13 -3.99 2.26
C GLY A 150 30.98 -4.97 2.04
N ALA A 151 29.95 -4.61 1.26
CA ALA A 151 28.83 -5.51 0.91
C ALA A 151 29.31 -6.82 0.21
N SER A 152 30.45 -6.78 -0.48
CA SER A 152 31.11 -7.93 -1.11
C SER A 152 32.06 -8.71 -0.19
N GLU A 153 32.46 -8.14 0.96
CA GLU A 153 33.42 -8.77 1.89
C GLU A 153 32.74 -9.50 3.07
N GLY A 154 31.41 -9.54 3.10
CA GLY A 154 30.66 -10.29 4.11
C GLY A 154 30.69 -9.65 5.51
N ILE A 155 31.11 -8.38 5.61
CA ILE A 155 31.21 -7.64 6.87
C ILE A 155 29.82 -7.08 7.24
N GLY A 156 28.93 -7.95 7.71
CA GLY A 156 27.77 -7.56 8.52
C GLY A 156 26.47 -7.20 7.79
N LEU A 157 26.46 -7.05 6.45
CA LEU A 157 25.21 -6.96 5.69
C LEU A 157 24.90 -8.33 5.08
N GLY A 158 24.14 -9.14 5.81
CA GLY A 158 23.87 -10.53 5.43
C GLY A 158 23.22 -10.70 4.06
N HIS A 159 23.31 -11.91 3.50
CA HIS A 159 22.68 -12.32 2.23
C HIS A 159 21.16 -12.03 2.16
N GLU A 160 20.51 -11.81 3.30
CA GLU A 160 19.14 -11.31 3.35
C GLU A 160 19.04 -9.84 2.95
N PHE A 161 19.90 -8.93 3.43
CA PHE A 161 19.88 -7.52 3.04
C PHE A 161 20.03 -7.36 1.52
N LEU A 162 21.00 -8.05 0.91
CA LEU A 162 21.18 -8.05 -0.54
C LEU A 162 19.93 -8.54 -1.28
N ARG A 163 19.26 -9.60 -0.81
CA ARG A 163 17.96 -10.03 -1.34
C ARG A 163 16.82 -9.00 -1.18
N HIS A 164 16.95 -8.04 -0.28
CA HIS A 164 16.00 -6.92 -0.18
C HIS A 164 16.35 -5.80 -1.17
N VAL A 165 17.63 -5.52 -1.38
CA VAL A 165 18.12 -4.61 -2.44
C VAL A 165 17.77 -5.14 -3.83
N GLU A 166 17.91 -6.44 -4.08
CA GLU A 166 17.56 -7.10 -5.35
C GLU A 166 16.09 -6.93 -5.75
N ARG A 167 15.22 -6.59 -4.79
CA ARG A 167 13.80 -6.30 -5.08
C ARG A 167 13.55 -4.83 -5.42
N CYS A 168 14.55 -3.96 -5.27
CA CYS A 168 14.50 -2.62 -5.83
C CYS A 168 14.41 -2.74 -7.34
N ARG A 169 13.40 -2.11 -7.93
CA ARG A 169 13.22 -2.07 -9.39
C ARG A 169 14.22 -1.10 -10.04
N LEU A 170 14.74 -0.17 -9.25
CA LEU A 170 15.68 0.86 -9.67
C LEU A 170 16.67 1.14 -8.53
N LEU A 171 17.93 1.37 -8.90
CA LEU A 171 18.93 1.94 -8.01
C LEU A 171 19.34 3.31 -8.56
N VAL A 172 19.37 4.32 -7.70
CA VAL A 172 19.73 5.69 -8.05
C VAL A 172 21.02 6.05 -7.32
N HIS A 173 22.08 6.27 -8.09
CA HIS A 173 23.37 6.68 -7.56
C HIS A 173 23.44 8.21 -7.45
N ILE A 174 23.63 8.70 -6.23
CA ILE A 174 23.79 10.11 -5.91
C ILE A 174 25.28 10.42 -5.76
N VAL A 175 25.75 11.36 -6.57
CA VAL A 175 27.14 11.84 -6.55
C VAL A 175 27.14 13.32 -6.18
N ASP A 176 27.94 13.70 -5.19
CA ASP A 176 28.18 15.11 -4.87
C ASP A 176 29.21 15.67 -5.85
N VAL A 177 28.80 16.63 -6.68
CA VAL A 177 29.67 17.30 -7.66
C VAL A 177 30.33 18.57 -7.12
N SER A 178 29.98 19.00 -5.89
CA SER A 178 30.48 20.25 -5.32
C SER A 178 31.90 20.14 -4.77
N GLY A 179 32.40 18.92 -4.56
CA GLY A 179 33.70 18.68 -3.91
C GLY A 179 33.74 19.14 -2.45
N SER A 180 32.58 19.40 -1.83
CA SER A 180 32.46 20.01 -0.50
C SER A 180 33.10 19.19 0.62
N GLU A 181 33.15 17.87 0.46
CA GLU A 181 33.77 16.91 1.39
C GLU A 181 35.24 16.56 1.01
N GLY A 182 35.83 17.25 0.03
CA GLY A 182 37.20 16.99 -0.44
C GLY A 182 37.38 15.69 -1.23
N ARG A 183 36.28 15.11 -1.74
CA ARG A 183 36.27 13.93 -2.63
C ARG A 183 36.21 14.33 -4.10
N ASP A 184 36.84 13.53 -4.96
CA ASP A 184 36.70 13.66 -6.42
C ASP A 184 35.40 12.97 -6.88
N PRO A 185 34.45 13.71 -7.48
CA PRO A 185 33.20 13.13 -7.98
C PRO A 185 33.41 11.99 -8.99
N ILE A 186 34.49 12.01 -9.75
CA ILE A 186 34.81 10.97 -10.74
C ILE A 186 35.21 9.68 -10.02
N GLU A 187 36.11 9.76 -9.04
CA GLU A 187 36.48 8.61 -8.23
C GLU A 187 35.28 8.03 -7.46
N ASP A 188 34.42 8.90 -6.91
CA ASP A 188 33.21 8.47 -6.20
C ASP A 188 32.23 7.75 -7.14
N PHE A 189 32.14 8.19 -8.40
CA PHE A 189 31.33 7.51 -9.42
C PHE A 189 31.91 6.14 -9.80
N GLU A 190 33.22 6.06 -10.01
CA GLU A 190 33.91 4.85 -10.47
C GLU A 190 33.98 3.75 -9.39
N LYS A 191 34.26 4.11 -8.14
CA LYS A 191 34.34 3.14 -7.02
C LYS A 191 32.99 2.47 -6.71
N ASN A 192 31.89 3.13 -7.05
CA ASN A 192 30.54 2.69 -6.72
C ASN A 192 29.78 2.07 -7.92
N GLN A 193 30.45 1.82 -9.04
CA GLN A 193 29.88 0.94 -10.07
C GLN A 193 29.76 -0.48 -9.50
N MET A 194 28.53 -0.87 -9.13
CA MET A 194 28.22 -2.29 -8.97
C MET A 194 28.37 -2.98 -10.32
N ARG A 195 29.40 -3.82 -10.44
CA ARG A 195 29.55 -4.79 -11.54
C ARG A 195 28.87 -6.10 -11.17
#